data_AF-A0A7S2M7S8-F1
#
_entry.id   AF-A0A7S2M7S8-F1
#
_cell.length_a   1.000
_cell.length_b   1.000
_cell.length_c   1.000
_cell.angle_alpha   90.00
_cell.angle_beta   90.00
_cell.angle_gamma   90.00
#
_symmetry.space_group_name_H-M   'P 1'
#
loop_
_entity.id
_entity.type
_entity.pdbx_description
1 polymer ?
#
loop_
_entity_poly.entity_id
_entity_poly.type
_entity_poly.pdbx_seq_one_letter_code
_entity_poly.pdbx_strand_id
1 'polypeptide(L)'
;HTCALLAVLLTIIMPSKKKKKSSRGKARKGSNSKKKEAAAQEGTPDKQMERLNIDDDTEVALLDEAIKLATAEEEALESRAIEEEKSSTIVSRQSRTIQCYHGYVPGEDHFIIDNFVKTFLSGFNSLGGETYVGEHINVAHQATREQHPEVGNDYCKMKLVLSLFLFQGTQAVLEGRIGIGDARSFAAVAFYLEDYITFCYEDEANDVFDAVKQLELLIADQHTLVKYLRKNIPCSCLDEKYKQVKSITKMGFCCNENCSLPSRMVERSTMLYCTRC
;
A
#
# COMPACT_ATOMS: atom_id res chain seq x y z
N HIS A 1 27.93 2.76 -9.75
CA HIS A 1 26.82 2.34 -10.65
C HIS A 1 25.58 3.24 -10.55
N THR A 2 25.30 3.90 -9.42
CA THR A 2 24.17 4.83 -9.23
C THR A 2 24.24 6.13 -10.05
N CYS A 3 25.44 6.69 -10.31
CA CYS A 3 25.58 7.89 -11.17
C CYS A 3 25.36 7.62 -12.67
N ALA A 4 25.42 6.37 -13.14
CA ALA A 4 25.17 6.03 -14.54
C ALA A 4 23.66 5.91 -14.88
N LEU A 5 22.80 5.75 -13.86
CA LEU A 5 21.35 5.59 -14.02
C LEU A 5 20.61 6.92 -14.12
N LEU A 6 21.11 7.98 -13.48
CA LEU A 6 20.60 9.36 -13.66
C LEU A 6 20.76 9.86 -15.10
N ALA A 7 21.81 9.41 -15.80
CA ALA A 7 22.01 9.73 -17.21
C ALA A 7 21.01 9.01 -18.14
N VAL A 8 20.50 7.83 -17.75
CA VAL A 8 19.48 7.09 -18.53
C VAL A 8 18.11 7.77 -18.41
N LEU A 9 17.75 8.27 -17.23
CA LEU A 9 16.52 9.05 -17.01
C LEU A 9 16.46 10.32 -17.87
N LEU A 10 17.57 11.05 -18.03
CA LEU A 10 17.62 12.23 -18.89
C LEU A 10 17.53 11.90 -20.39
N THR A 11 17.99 10.73 -20.83
CA THR A 11 17.90 10.34 -22.26
C THR A 11 16.53 9.84 -22.71
N ILE A 12 15.66 9.41 -21.78
CA ILE A 12 14.32 8.87 -22.12
C ILE A 12 13.25 9.97 -22.13
N ILE A 13 13.44 11.07 -21.40
CA ILE A 13 12.43 12.13 -21.23
C ILE A 13 12.48 13.20 -22.34
N MET A 14 13.57 13.29 -23.11
CA MET A 14 13.59 14.17 -24.28
C MET A 14 12.89 13.50 -25.48
N PRO A 15 11.92 14.15 -26.17
CA PRO A 15 11.34 13.65 -27.41
C PRO A 15 12.39 13.71 -28.53
N SER A 16 13.24 12.68 -28.61
CA SER A 16 14.25 12.57 -29.67
C SER A 16 13.63 11.96 -30.93
N LYS A 17 13.66 12.74 -32.00
CA LYS A 17 13.19 12.39 -33.34
C LYS A 17 13.82 11.06 -33.78
N LYS A 18 12.95 10.10 -34.11
CA LYS A 18 13.16 8.78 -34.77
C LYS A 18 14.58 8.51 -35.30
N LYS A 19 15.23 7.45 -34.80
CA LYS A 19 16.06 6.55 -35.63
C LYS A 19 15.87 5.07 -35.25
N LYS A 20 15.52 4.29 -36.28
CA LYS A 20 15.38 2.82 -36.33
C LYS A 20 16.73 2.12 -36.18
N LYS A 21 16.74 0.96 -35.49
CA LYS A 21 17.54 -0.29 -35.70
C LYS A 21 17.61 -1.04 -34.36
N SER A 22 17.76 -2.35 -34.22
CA SER A 22 17.57 -3.57 -35.00
C SER A 22 17.83 -4.71 -33.99
N SER A 23 17.01 -5.75 -33.99
CA SER A 23 17.00 -6.91 -33.09
C SER A 23 18.27 -7.78 -33.11
N ARG A 24 18.60 -8.43 -31.98
CA ARG A 24 19.05 -9.84 -31.97
C ARG A 24 18.94 -10.47 -30.58
N GLY A 25 18.13 -11.53 -30.47
CA GLY A 25 17.91 -12.28 -29.22
C GLY A 25 18.97 -13.35 -28.94
N LYS A 26 18.87 -13.95 -27.74
CA LYS A 26 19.43 -15.27 -27.41
C LYS A 26 18.66 -15.88 -26.23
N ALA A 27 18.17 -17.09 -26.44
CA ALA A 27 17.56 -17.95 -25.44
C ALA A 27 18.63 -18.69 -24.60
N ARG A 28 18.31 -19.01 -23.34
CA ARG A 28 19.01 -20.07 -22.60
C ARG A 28 18.04 -20.80 -21.65
N LYS A 29 18.26 -22.10 -21.53
CA LYS A 29 17.38 -23.15 -20.98
C LYS A 29 18.12 -23.88 -19.84
N GLY A 30 17.39 -24.39 -18.85
CA GLY A 30 17.84 -25.32 -17.80
C GLY A 30 17.64 -24.75 -16.38
N SER A 31 17.31 -25.50 -15.32
CA SER A 31 17.15 -26.94 -15.12
C SER A 31 16.63 -27.23 -13.69
N ASN A 32 15.73 -28.22 -13.57
CA ASN A 32 15.48 -29.21 -12.50
C ASN A 32 16.18 -29.16 -11.11
N SER A 33 15.41 -29.38 -10.03
CA SER A 33 15.60 -30.40 -8.93
C SER A 33 14.63 -30.08 -7.75
N LYS A 34 13.69 -30.94 -7.30
CA LYS A 34 13.67 -32.22 -6.52
C LYS A 34 13.91 -32.11 -4.99
N LYS A 35 12.96 -32.72 -4.24
CA LYS A 35 12.99 -33.27 -2.84
C LYS A 35 12.87 -32.24 -1.69
N LYS A 36 12.22 -32.50 -0.53
CA LYS A 36 11.96 -33.76 0.21
C LYS A 36 10.87 -33.55 1.31
N GLU A 37 10.16 -34.64 1.65
CA GLU A 37 9.23 -34.81 2.79
C GLU A 37 9.94 -34.90 4.15
N ALA A 38 9.20 -34.62 5.24
CA ALA A 38 9.43 -35.16 6.58
C ALA A 38 8.10 -35.31 7.35
N ALA A 39 7.99 -36.41 8.10
CA ALA A 39 6.78 -36.97 8.69
C ALA A 39 6.74 -36.84 10.24
N ALA A 40 5.50 -36.79 10.74
CA ALA A 40 4.88 -37.36 11.95
C ALA A 40 5.67 -37.62 13.25
N GLN A 41 5.02 -37.29 14.37
CA GLN A 41 5.03 -38.10 15.62
C GLN A 41 3.78 -37.78 16.47
N GLU A 42 2.88 -38.75 16.59
CA GLU A 42 1.76 -38.78 17.54
C GLU A 42 2.17 -39.63 18.76
N GLY A 43 1.86 -39.14 19.96
CA GLY A 43 2.09 -39.82 21.23
C GLY A 43 0.78 -40.04 21.98
N THR A 44 0.48 -41.30 22.25
CA THR A 44 -0.60 -41.79 23.11
C THR A 44 -0.21 -41.75 24.58
N PRO A 45 -1.16 -41.50 25.49
CA PRO A 45 -1.07 -42.01 26.84
C PRO A 45 -2.36 -42.74 27.26
N ASP A 46 -2.26 -44.06 27.32
CA ASP A 46 -3.13 -44.92 28.13
C ASP A 46 -2.64 -44.85 29.59
N LYS A 47 -3.56 -44.57 30.54
CA LYS A 47 -3.56 -45.22 31.86
C LYS A 47 -4.75 -44.82 32.74
N GLN A 48 -5.37 -45.86 33.27
CA GLN A 48 -6.07 -45.94 34.57
C GLN A 48 -7.45 -45.25 34.65
N MET A 49 -8.49 -46.01 34.28
CA MET A 49 -9.84 -45.80 34.82
C MET A 49 -10.11 -46.83 35.92
N GLU A 50 -10.04 -46.35 37.15
CA GLU A 50 -10.56 -47.01 38.34
C GLU A 50 -12.09 -46.92 38.30
N ARG A 51 -12.76 -48.08 38.25
CA ARG A 51 -14.23 -48.15 38.18
C ARG A 51 -14.83 -47.82 39.54
N LEU A 52 -15.31 -46.59 39.70
CA LEU A 52 -16.17 -46.20 40.80
C LEU A 52 -17.55 -46.83 40.57
N ASN A 53 -18.00 -47.68 41.51
CA ASN A 53 -19.37 -48.17 41.54
C ASN A 53 -20.26 -47.04 42.07
N ILE A 54 -20.86 -46.31 41.13
CA ILE A 54 -21.88 -45.29 41.42
C ILE A 54 -23.22 -46.03 41.49
N ASP A 55 -24.01 -45.72 42.51
CA ASP A 55 -25.38 -46.24 42.68
C ASP A 55 -26.28 -45.66 41.56
N ASP A 56 -27.13 -46.48 40.95
CA ASP A 56 -27.90 -46.13 39.74
C ASP A 56 -28.74 -44.85 39.93
N ASP A 57 -29.21 -44.59 41.16
CA ASP A 57 -29.98 -43.38 41.51
C ASP A 57 -29.12 -42.09 41.54
N THR A 58 -27.83 -42.22 41.82
CA THR A 58 -26.88 -41.08 41.80
C THR A 58 -26.49 -40.71 40.37
N GLU A 59 -26.45 -41.68 39.47
CA GLU A 59 -26.15 -41.46 38.05
C GLU A 59 -27.22 -40.58 37.38
N VAL A 60 -28.49 -40.84 37.66
CA VAL A 60 -29.62 -40.05 37.11
C VAL A 60 -29.57 -38.59 37.59
N ALA A 61 -29.25 -38.37 38.87
CA ALA A 61 -29.13 -37.03 39.42
C ALA A 61 -27.96 -36.23 38.81
N LEU A 62 -26.82 -36.89 38.58
CA LEU A 62 -25.66 -36.29 37.95
C LEU A 62 -25.90 -35.98 36.46
N LEU A 63 -26.64 -36.83 35.76
CA LEU A 63 -27.06 -36.60 34.38
C LEU A 63 -27.97 -35.36 34.25
N ASP A 64 -28.97 -35.22 35.13
CA ASP A 64 -29.87 -34.06 35.12
C ASP A 64 -29.14 -32.74 35.45
N GLU A 65 -28.15 -32.77 36.35
CA GLU A 65 -27.32 -31.59 36.66
C GLU A 65 -26.40 -31.22 35.48
N ALA A 66 -25.79 -32.21 34.83
CA ALA A 66 -24.95 -31.99 33.65
C ALA A 66 -25.74 -31.40 32.47
N ILE A 67 -26.98 -31.86 32.25
CA ILE A 67 -27.86 -31.31 31.21
C ILE A 67 -28.17 -29.84 31.50
N LYS A 68 -28.51 -29.49 32.75
CA LYS A 68 -28.78 -28.10 33.14
C LYS A 68 -27.56 -27.20 32.95
N LEU A 69 -26.37 -27.70 33.27
CA LEU A 69 -25.13 -26.94 33.10
C LEU A 69 -24.84 -26.68 31.62
N ALA A 70 -24.99 -27.70 30.77
CA ALA A 70 -24.76 -27.60 29.33
C ALA A 70 -25.73 -26.59 28.67
N THR A 71 -27.01 -26.62 29.04
CA THR A 71 -28.01 -25.67 28.53
C THR A 71 -27.69 -24.23 28.94
N ALA A 72 -27.26 -24.01 30.19
CA ALA A 72 -26.89 -22.67 30.66
C ALA A 72 -25.64 -22.11 29.95
N GLU A 73 -24.67 -22.96 29.58
CA GLU A 73 -23.48 -22.54 28.84
C GLU A 73 -23.83 -22.17 27.38
N GLU A 74 -24.72 -22.93 26.73
CA GLU A 74 -25.21 -22.63 25.38
C GLU A 74 -25.96 -21.29 25.32
N GLU A 75 -26.87 -21.03 26.27
CA GLU A 75 -27.59 -19.75 26.38
C GLU A 75 -26.65 -18.55 26.63
N ALA A 76 -25.59 -18.76 27.41
CA ALA A 76 -24.59 -17.72 27.69
C ALA A 76 -23.72 -17.39 26.46
N LEU A 77 -23.37 -18.40 25.65
CA LEU A 77 -22.65 -18.21 24.39
C LEU A 77 -23.52 -17.49 23.35
N GLU A 78 -24.79 -17.87 23.23
CA GLU A 78 -25.73 -17.21 22.33
C GLU A 78 -25.96 -15.74 22.72
N SER A 79 -26.08 -15.45 24.02
CA SER A 79 -26.22 -14.08 24.53
C SER A 79 -24.98 -13.22 24.22
N ARG A 80 -23.77 -13.77 24.35
CA ARG A 80 -22.53 -13.07 23.99
C ARG A 80 -22.42 -12.81 22.49
N ALA A 81 -22.81 -13.77 21.65
CA ALA A 81 -22.82 -13.59 20.20
C ALA A 81 -23.78 -12.47 19.78
N ILE A 82 -24.97 -12.40 20.40
CA ILE A 82 -25.95 -11.34 20.15
C ILE A 82 -25.43 -9.96 20.60
N GLU A 83 -24.73 -9.87 21.74
CA GLU A 83 -24.12 -8.61 22.18
C GLU A 83 -22.97 -8.15 21.28
N GLU A 84 -22.14 -9.07 20.80
CA GLU A 84 -21.05 -8.78 19.87
C GLU A 84 -21.60 -8.31 18.50
N GLU A 85 -22.66 -8.95 18.01
CA GLU A 85 -23.36 -8.54 16.78
C GLU A 85 -24.04 -7.17 16.94
N LYS A 86 -24.68 -6.89 18.08
CA LYS A 86 -25.28 -5.58 18.37
C LYS A 86 -24.22 -4.48 18.48
N SER A 87 -23.09 -4.75 19.14
CA SER A 87 -21.98 -3.79 19.25
C SER A 87 -21.37 -3.47 17.88
N SER A 88 -21.14 -4.50 17.06
CA SER A 88 -20.75 -4.39 15.65
C SER A 88 -21.73 -3.52 14.83
N THR A 89 -23.04 -3.75 15.00
CA THR A 89 -24.09 -3.07 14.23
C THR A 89 -24.28 -1.62 14.66
N ILE A 90 -24.11 -1.29 15.94
CA ILE A 90 -24.22 0.09 16.46
C ILE A 90 -23.03 0.94 16.01
N VAL A 91 -21.82 0.38 15.99
CA VAL A 91 -20.64 1.03 15.39
C VAL A 91 -20.85 1.27 13.88
N SER A 92 -21.52 0.36 13.17
CA SER A 92 -21.76 0.54 11.73
C SER A 92 -22.88 1.53 11.40
N ARG A 93 -23.94 1.64 12.22
CA ARG A 93 -25.10 2.52 11.96
C ARG A 93 -24.88 4.00 12.31
N GLN A 94 -24.00 4.32 13.26
CA GLN A 94 -23.69 5.71 13.62
C GLN A 94 -22.68 6.37 12.67
N SER A 95 -22.11 5.58 11.73
CA SER A 95 -21.23 6.04 10.66
C SER A 95 -21.92 6.07 9.30
N ARG A 96 -23.14 6.63 9.20
CA ARG A 96 -23.49 7.38 7.97
C ARG A 96 -22.77 8.73 8.00
N THR A 97 -21.45 8.68 8.17
CA THR A 97 -20.59 9.83 7.96
C THR A 97 -20.79 10.21 6.51
N ILE A 98 -21.11 11.49 6.28
CA ILE A 98 -21.08 12.07 4.94
C ILE A 98 -19.74 11.65 4.34
N GLN A 99 -19.79 10.83 3.28
CA GLN A 99 -18.59 10.27 2.68
C GLN A 99 -17.73 11.44 2.22
N CYS A 100 -16.61 11.66 2.91
CA CYS A 100 -15.68 12.69 2.53
C CYS A 100 -14.96 12.22 1.27
N TYR A 101 -15.03 13.00 0.19
CA TYR A 101 -14.30 12.69 -1.04
C TYR A 101 -12.87 13.23 -1.05
N HIS A 102 -12.37 13.71 0.09
CA HIS A 102 -10.99 14.20 0.27
C HIS A 102 -10.49 15.07 -0.89
N GLY A 103 -11.29 16.06 -1.31
CA GLY A 103 -10.95 17.00 -2.39
C GLY A 103 -11.10 16.46 -3.81
N TYR A 104 -11.39 15.17 -4.00
CA TYR A 104 -11.74 14.62 -5.30
C TYR A 104 -13.22 14.86 -5.60
N VAL A 105 -13.51 15.38 -6.79
CA VAL A 105 -14.88 15.58 -7.27
C VAL A 105 -14.99 14.83 -8.61
N PRO A 106 -15.70 13.69 -8.67
CA PRO A 106 -15.89 12.96 -9.91
C PRO A 106 -16.62 13.86 -10.93
N GLY A 107 -16.03 14.03 -12.10
CA GLY A 107 -16.64 14.76 -13.21
C GLY A 107 -17.28 13.82 -14.25
N GLU A 108 -17.73 14.41 -15.37
CA GLU A 108 -18.27 13.65 -16.51
C GLU A 108 -17.23 12.65 -17.07
N ASP A 109 -15.95 13.01 -17.02
CA ASP A 109 -14.84 12.19 -17.51
C ASP A 109 -14.41 11.04 -16.58
N HIS A 110 -15.08 10.81 -15.44
CA HIS A 110 -14.62 9.84 -14.42
C HIS A 110 -14.33 8.44 -15.00
N PHE A 111 -15.13 7.96 -15.96
CA PHE A 111 -14.90 6.65 -16.59
C PHE A 111 -13.59 6.58 -17.39
N ILE A 112 -13.26 7.65 -18.11
CA ILE A 112 -12.01 7.74 -18.89
C ILE A 112 -10.82 7.82 -17.94
N ILE A 113 -10.93 8.64 -16.88
CA ILE A 113 -9.91 8.76 -15.83
C ILE A 113 -9.68 7.42 -15.12
N ASP A 114 -10.76 6.70 -14.77
CA ASP A 114 -10.66 5.39 -14.12
C ASP A 114 -9.95 4.36 -15.01
N ASN A 115 -10.23 4.36 -16.32
CA ASN A 115 -9.55 3.47 -17.25
C ASN A 115 -8.08 3.83 -17.43
N PHE A 116 -7.76 5.13 -17.50
CA PHE A 116 -6.37 5.59 -17.50
C PHE A 116 -5.64 5.10 -16.25
N VAL A 117 -6.20 5.30 -15.06
CA VAL A 117 -5.58 4.89 -13.79
C VAL A 117 -5.43 3.37 -13.70
N LYS A 118 -6.42 2.59 -14.17
CA LYS A 118 -6.29 1.13 -14.25
C LYS A 118 -5.14 0.71 -15.15
N THR A 119 -5.01 1.29 -16.35
CA THR A 119 -3.87 1.01 -17.24
C THR A 119 -2.55 1.46 -16.61
N PHE A 120 -2.52 2.61 -15.96
CA PHE A 120 -1.33 3.12 -15.26
C PHE A 120 -0.88 2.13 -14.17
N LEU A 121 -1.79 1.75 -13.27
CA LEU A 121 -1.50 0.83 -12.18
C LEU A 121 -1.14 -0.57 -12.69
N SER A 122 -1.76 -1.04 -13.76
CA SER A 122 -1.38 -2.30 -14.40
C SER A 122 0.05 -2.25 -14.93
N GLY A 123 0.43 -1.18 -15.64
CA GLY A 123 1.81 -0.98 -16.10
C GLY A 123 2.79 -0.84 -14.94
N PHE A 124 2.43 -0.06 -13.93
CA PHE A 124 3.24 0.14 -12.72
C PHE A 124 3.49 -1.19 -12.01
N ASN A 125 2.48 -2.05 -11.88
CA ASN A 125 2.59 -3.35 -11.20
C ASN A 125 3.08 -4.49 -12.11
N SER A 126 3.36 -4.22 -13.39
CA SER A 126 3.72 -5.28 -14.37
C SER A 126 5.15 -5.80 -14.21
N LEU A 127 6.05 -4.99 -13.65
CA LEU A 127 7.39 -5.42 -13.31
C LEU A 127 7.36 -6.19 -11.97
N GLY A 128 8.00 -7.36 -11.94
CA GLY A 128 8.17 -8.14 -10.71
C GLY A 128 9.09 -7.45 -9.67
N GLY A 129 9.35 -8.12 -8.55
CA GLY A 129 10.08 -7.51 -7.42
C GLY A 129 11.52 -7.03 -7.72
N GLU A 130 11.93 -6.00 -6.97
CA GLU A 130 13.24 -5.32 -6.92
C GLU A 130 13.61 -4.33 -8.04
N THR A 131 12.74 -4.07 -9.01
CA THR A 131 13.02 -3.02 -10.02
C THR A 131 12.95 -1.61 -9.45
N TYR A 132 13.73 -0.69 -10.04
CA TYR A 132 13.74 0.71 -9.62
C TYR A 132 12.38 1.35 -9.92
N VAL A 133 11.85 2.13 -8.97
CA VAL A 133 10.52 2.77 -9.07
C VAL A 133 10.36 3.57 -10.35
N GLY A 134 11.42 4.28 -10.77
CA GLY A 134 11.40 5.02 -12.03
C GLY A 134 11.13 4.12 -13.24
N GLU A 135 11.54 2.85 -13.22
CA GLU A 135 11.20 1.89 -14.28
C GLU A 135 9.72 1.52 -14.27
N HIS A 136 9.14 1.26 -13.09
CA HIS A 136 7.69 1.02 -12.96
C HIS A 136 6.87 2.20 -13.50
N ILE A 137 7.28 3.43 -13.17
CA ILE A 137 6.64 4.65 -13.66
C ILE A 137 6.81 4.80 -15.17
N ASN A 138 8.00 4.53 -15.71
CA ASN A 138 8.25 4.59 -17.14
C ASN A 138 7.36 3.60 -17.91
N VAL A 139 7.20 2.38 -17.40
CA VAL A 139 6.31 1.36 -18.01
C VAL A 139 4.84 1.80 -17.92
N ALA A 140 4.40 2.29 -16.76
CA ALA A 140 3.06 2.82 -16.57
C ALA A 140 2.74 3.99 -17.52
N HIS A 141 3.70 4.93 -17.62
CA HIS A 141 3.61 6.08 -18.50
C HIS A 141 3.59 5.67 -19.97
N GLN A 142 4.42 4.71 -20.38
CA GLN A 142 4.39 4.21 -21.75
C GLN A 142 3.03 3.56 -22.09
N ALA A 143 2.53 2.70 -21.20
CA ALA A 143 1.26 2.01 -21.40
C ALA A 143 0.09 2.99 -21.53
N THR A 144 0.05 4.02 -20.67
CA THR A 144 -1.00 5.04 -20.69
C THR A 144 -0.90 5.98 -21.88
N ARG A 145 0.32 6.37 -22.29
CA ARG A 145 0.51 7.22 -23.47
C ARG A 145 0.01 6.56 -24.77
N GLU A 146 0.17 5.25 -24.88
CA GLU A 146 -0.27 4.49 -26.07
C GLU A 146 -1.77 4.25 -26.08
N GLN A 147 -2.39 3.98 -24.92
CA GLN A 147 -3.80 3.59 -24.82
C GLN A 147 -4.75 4.75 -24.55
N HIS A 148 -4.29 5.82 -23.91
CA HIS A 148 -5.11 6.93 -23.41
C HIS A 148 -4.50 8.31 -23.71
N PRO A 149 -4.13 8.61 -24.98
CA PRO A 149 -3.55 9.91 -25.34
C PRO A 149 -4.48 11.10 -25.04
N GLU A 150 -5.79 10.90 -25.00
CA GLU A 150 -6.82 11.90 -24.69
C GLU A 150 -6.80 12.39 -23.24
N VAL A 151 -6.20 11.63 -22.33
CA VAL A 151 -5.95 12.02 -20.94
C VAL A 151 -4.56 12.61 -20.82
N GLY A 152 -3.54 11.92 -21.33
CA GLY A 152 -2.13 12.31 -21.18
C GLY A 152 -1.78 13.67 -21.79
N ASN A 153 -2.50 14.10 -22.83
CA ASN A 153 -2.31 15.40 -23.51
C ASN A 153 -3.29 16.50 -23.05
N ASP A 154 -4.12 16.22 -22.05
CA ASP A 154 -5.13 17.15 -21.53
C ASP A 154 -4.77 17.54 -20.08
N TYR A 155 -4.43 18.81 -19.90
CA TYR A 155 -4.04 19.37 -18.60
C TYR A 155 -5.10 19.14 -17.51
N CYS A 156 -6.37 19.40 -17.82
CA CYS A 156 -7.47 19.27 -16.88
C CYS A 156 -7.66 17.81 -16.46
N LYS A 157 -7.60 16.88 -17.41
CA LYS A 157 -7.71 15.44 -17.13
C LYS A 157 -6.52 14.93 -16.32
N MET A 158 -5.30 15.39 -16.60
CA MET A 158 -4.12 15.03 -15.79
C MET A 158 -4.21 15.55 -14.35
N LYS A 159 -4.74 16.77 -14.11
CA LYS A 159 -5.02 17.25 -12.75
C LYS A 159 -6.11 16.43 -12.05
N LEU A 160 -7.10 15.90 -12.78
CA LEU A 160 -8.08 14.94 -12.23
C LEU A 160 -7.43 13.61 -11.85
N VAL A 161 -6.54 13.07 -12.67
CA VAL A 161 -5.74 11.87 -12.35
C VAL A 161 -4.93 12.10 -11.07
N LEU A 162 -4.20 13.22 -10.97
CA LEU A 162 -3.46 13.61 -9.77
C LEU A 162 -4.37 13.65 -8.53
N SER A 163 -5.53 14.30 -8.64
CA SER A 163 -6.50 14.40 -7.55
C SER A 163 -7.03 13.03 -7.10
N LEU A 164 -7.25 12.11 -8.05
CA LEU A 164 -7.66 10.74 -7.75
C LEU A 164 -6.58 9.95 -6.99
N PHE A 165 -5.31 10.08 -7.39
CA PHE A 165 -4.20 9.47 -6.65
C PHE A 165 -4.05 10.04 -5.23
N LEU A 166 -4.20 11.36 -5.06
CA LEU A 166 -4.18 11.99 -3.74
C LEU A 166 -5.36 11.52 -2.86
N PHE A 167 -6.55 11.36 -3.44
CA PHE A 167 -7.71 10.78 -2.78
C PHE A 167 -7.46 9.34 -2.33
N GLN A 168 -6.98 8.48 -3.23
CA GLN A 168 -6.68 7.07 -2.92
C GLN A 168 -5.59 6.95 -1.83
N GLY A 169 -4.56 7.78 -1.90
CA GLY A 169 -3.53 7.86 -0.86
C GLY A 169 -4.11 8.29 0.49
N THR A 170 -5.02 9.27 0.49
CA THR A 170 -5.72 9.73 1.70
C THR A 170 -6.57 8.62 2.31
N GLN A 171 -7.39 7.94 1.51
CA GLN A 171 -8.21 6.82 1.99
C GLN A 171 -7.35 5.72 2.59
N ALA A 172 -6.31 5.30 1.88
CA ALA A 172 -5.40 4.27 2.37
C ALA A 172 -4.77 4.66 3.73
N VAL A 173 -4.36 5.91 3.92
CA VAL A 173 -3.83 6.40 5.20
C VAL A 173 -4.87 6.37 6.33
N LEU A 174 -6.12 6.76 6.04
CA LEU A 174 -7.20 6.78 7.02
C LEU A 174 -7.57 5.35 7.45
N GLU A 175 -7.55 4.40 6.52
CA GLU A 175 -7.77 2.96 6.74
C GLU A 175 -6.57 2.25 7.37
N GLY A 176 -5.43 2.93 7.57
CA GLY A 176 -4.22 2.33 8.15
C GLY A 176 -3.39 1.50 7.16
N ARG A 177 -3.71 1.55 5.86
CA ARG A 177 -2.96 0.91 4.78
C ARG A 177 -1.77 1.78 4.34
N ILE A 178 -0.66 1.64 5.05
CA ILE A 178 0.55 2.45 4.85
C ILE A 178 1.59 1.75 3.94
N GLY A 179 1.38 0.50 3.55
CA GLY A 179 2.37 -0.33 2.86
C GLY A 179 2.75 0.11 1.44
N ILE A 180 3.69 -0.64 0.85
CA ILE A 180 3.99 -0.56 -0.59
C ILE A 180 2.79 -1.14 -1.34
N GLY A 181 2.31 -0.42 -2.34
CA GLY A 181 1.05 -0.74 -3.03
C GLY A 181 -0.18 -0.02 -2.45
N ASP A 182 -0.03 0.64 -1.30
CA ASP A 182 -1.08 1.43 -0.66
C ASP A 182 -0.73 2.94 -0.68
N ALA A 183 -0.90 3.62 0.46
CA ALA A 183 -0.71 5.07 0.61
C ALA A 183 0.62 5.59 0.07
N ARG A 184 1.71 4.84 0.28
CA ARG A 184 3.05 5.21 -0.17
C ARG A 184 3.14 5.28 -1.69
N SER A 185 2.63 4.27 -2.38
CA SER A 185 2.63 4.22 -3.84
C SER A 185 1.76 5.33 -4.42
N PHE A 186 0.56 5.55 -3.87
CA PHE A 186 -0.31 6.62 -4.34
C PHE A 186 0.31 8.01 -4.12
N ALA A 187 0.93 8.27 -2.97
CA ALA A 187 1.60 9.54 -2.71
C ALA A 187 2.80 9.78 -3.65
N ALA A 188 3.61 8.75 -3.89
CA ALA A 188 4.78 8.84 -4.76
C ALA A 188 4.42 9.02 -6.24
N VAL A 189 3.34 8.37 -6.70
CA VAL A 189 2.80 8.58 -8.05
C VAL A 189 2.19 9.97 -8.17
N ALA A 190 1.41 10.42 -7.18
CA ALA A 190 0.88 11.78 -7.17
C ALA A 190 1.99 12.84 -7.26
N PHE A 191 3.08 12.67 -6.51
CA PHE A 191 4.23 13.58 -6.57
C PHE A 191 4.85 13.62 -7.97
N TYR A 192 5.03 12.47 -8.61
CA TYR A 192 5.51 12.42 -9.99
C TYR A 192 4.57 13.07 -10.98
N LEU A 193 3.26 12.87 -10.84
CA LEU A 193 2.27 13.50 -11.72
C LEU A 193 2.25 15.03 -11.54
N GLU A 194 2.47 15.53 -10.33
CA GLU A 194 2.63 16.97 -10.07
C GLU A 194 3.85 17.54 -10.82
N ASP A 195 5.02 16.89 -10.69
CA ASP A 195 6.23 17.26 -11.43
C ASP A 195 6.01 17.16 -12.95
N TYR A 196 5.38 16.08 -13.42
CA TYR A 196 5.09 15.85 -14.84
C TYR A 196 4.15 16.92 -15.42
N ILE A 197 3.09 17.28 -14.69
CA ILE A 197 2.15 18.31 -15.14
C ILE A 197 2.86 19.66 -15.22
N THR A 198 3.66 19.99 -14.20
CA THR A 198 4.47 21.21 -14.19
C THR A 198 5.39 21.24 -15.40
N PHE A 199 6.15 20.17 -15.63
CA PHE A 199 7.08 20.05 -16.75
C PHE A 199 6.42 20.13 -18.14
N CYS A 200 5.24 19.51 -18.33
CA CYS A 200 4.59 19.44 -19.64
C CYS A 200 3.70 20.64 -19.97
N TYR A 201 3.16 21.34 -18.97
CA TYR A 201 2.09 22.32 -19.17
C TYR A 201 2.36 23.70 -18.55
N GLU A 202 3.34 23.81 -17.66
CA GLU A 202 3.67 25.06 -16.99
C GLU A 202 5.02 25.58 -17.54
N ASP A 203 5.13 26.88 -17.84
CA ASP A 203 6.38 27.50 -18.37
C ASP A 203 7.53 27.53 -17.33
N GLU A 204 7.28 26.98 -16.14
CA GLU A 204 8.24 26.78 -15.06
C GLU A 204 8.92 25.42 -15.22
N ALA A 205 9.77 25.29 -16.23
CA ALA A 205 10.55 24.08 -16.43
C ALA A 205 11.54 23.90 -15.26
N ASN A 206 11.13 23.13 -14.25
CA ASN A 206 12.07 22.47 -13.36
C ASN A 206 12.75 21.35 -14.16
N ASP A 207 14.01 21.57 -14.52
CA ASP A 207 14.79 20.67 -15.38
C ASP A 207 15.05 19.27 -14.76
N VAL A 208 14.67 19.03 -13.52
CA VAL A 208 15.01 17.79 -12.79
C VAL A 208 13.83 17.27 -11.97
N PHE A 209 13.30 16.11 -12.36
CA PHE A 209 12.42 15.29 -11.53
C PHE A 209 13.12 14.94 -10.21
N ASP A 210 12.50 15.26 -9.07
CA ASP A 210 13.08 14.97 -7.75
C ASP A 210 12.87 13.49 -7.37
N ALA A 211 13.67 12.64 -7.99
CA ALA A 211 13.67 11.19 -7.74
C ALA A 211 13.98 10.83 -6.29
N VAL A 212 14.72 11.69 -5.57
CA VAL A 212 15.01 11.50 -4.14
C VAL A 212 13.75 11.70 -3.32
N LYS A 213 12.99 12.76 -3.61
CA LYS A 213 11.72 13.02 -2.93
C LYS A 213 10.69 11.94 -3.20
N GLN A 214 10.64 11.44 -4.42
CA GLN A 214 9.78 10.32 -4.75
C GLN A 214 10.14 9.06 -3.95
N LEU A 215 11.43 8.71 -3.87
CA LEU A 215 11.89 7.57 -3.07
C LEU A 215 11.58 7.77 -1.59
N GLU A 216 11.74 8.99 -1.06
CA GLU A 216 11.36 9.34 0.32
C GLU A 216 9.89 9.00 0.61
N LEU A 217 8.97 9.32 -0.31
CA LEU A 217 7.54 9.01 -0.14
C LEU A 217 7.24 7.51 -0.15
N LEU A 218 8.01 6.71 -0.90
CA LEU A 218 7.80 5.26 -0.99
C LEU A 218 8.24 4.48 0.25
N ILE A 219 9.04 5.10 1.10
CA ILE A 219 9.51 4.53 2.37
C ILE A 219 9.11 5.39 3.57
N ALA A 220 8.31 6.42 3.32
CA ALA A 220 7.95 7.42 4.31
C ALA A 220 7.24 6.79 5.51
N ASP A 221 7.58 7.28 6.69
CA ASP A 221 6.78 7.07 7.89
C ASP A 221 5.38 7.72 7.73
N GLN A 222 4.44 7.29 8.56
CA GLN A 222 3.05 7.75 8.48
C GLN A 222 2.92 9.27 8.68
N HIS A 223 3.76 9.88 9.52
CA HIS A 223 3.76 11.32 9.72
C HIS A 223 4.17 12.06 8.44
N THR A 224 5.23 11.61 7.78
CA THR A 224 5.71 12.18 6.52
C THR A 224 4.67 12.06 5.41
N LEU A 225 3.99 10.90 5.29
CA LEU A 225 2.90 10.69 4.32
C LEU A 225 1.69 11.59 4.57
N VAL A 226 1.17 11.62 5.81
CA VAL A 226 0.03 12.47 6.17
C VAL A 226 0.36 13.93 5.92
N LYS A 227 1.59 14.36 6.27
CA LYS A 227 2.05 15.73 6.03
C LYS A 227 2.05 16.08 4.53
N TYR A 228 2.51 15.17 3.68
CA TYR A 228 2.49 15.35 2.23
C TYR A 228 1.06 15.48 1.69
N LEU A 229 0.19 14.51 2.00
CA LEU A 229 -1.20 14.51 1.51
C LEU A 229 -1.97 15.75 1.98
N ARG A 230 -1.78 16.14 3.25
CA ARG A 230 -2.43 17.33 3.84
C ARG A 230 -2.01 18.64 3.16
N LYS A 231 -0.76 18.73 2.67
CA LYS A 231 -0.31 19.90 1.92
C LYS A 231 -1.05 20.03 0.58
N ASN A 232 -1.37 18.90 -0.05
CA ASN A 232 -1.93 18.84 -1.39
C ASN A 232 -3.46 18.72 -1.43
N ILE A 233 -4.11 18.36 -0.31
CA ILE A 233 -5.56 18.31 -0.18
C ILE A 233 -6.00 19.06 1.09
N PRO A 234 -6.85 20.11 0.97
CA PRO A 234 -7.50 20.72 2.13
C PRO A 234 -8.62 19.82 2.66
N CYS A 235 -8.29 18.88 3.55
CA CYS A 235 -9.24 17.94 4.14
C CYS A 235 -9.09 17.85 5.67
N SER A 236 -10.19 18.07 6.40
CA SER A 236 -10.23 17.97 7.87
C SER A 236 -9.90 16.57 8.39
N CYS A 237 -10.23 15.51 7.64
CA CYS A 237 -9.85 14.14 8.00
C CYS A 237 -8.31 13.99 8.10
N LEU A 238 -7.57 14.66 7.22
CA LEU A 238 -6.10 14.68 7.27
C LEU A 238 -5.58 15.56 8.40
N ASP A 239 -6.28 16.64 8.78
CA ASP A 239 -5.93 17.43 9.96
C ASP A 239 -6.03 16.59 11.25
N GLU A 240 -7.11 15.82 11.40
CA GLU A 240 -7.33 14.92 12.53
C GLU A 240 -6.28 13.80 12.54
N LYS A 241 -6.07 13.15 11.39
CA LYS A 241 -5.03 12.13 11.27
C LYS A 241 -3.65 12.69 11.59
N TYR A 242 -3.34 13.90 11.13
CA TYR A 242 -2.08 14.57 11.42
C TYR A 242 -1.85 14.78 12.92
N LYS A 243 -2.89 15.18 13.67
CA LYS A 243 -2.80 15.31 15.14
C LYS A 243 -2.43 13.99 15.82
N GLN A 244 -2.88 12.86 15.29
CA GLN A 244 -2.57 11.52 15.82
C GLN A 244 -1.12 11.11 15.53
N VAL A 245 -0.60 11.48 14.35
CA VAL A 245 0.72 11.00 13.89
C VAL A 245 1.85 12.01 14.09
N LYS A 246 1.57 13.27 14.47
CA LYS A 246 2.60 14.33 14.61
C LYS A 246 3.74 14.02 15.58
N SER A 247 3.53 13.11 16.52
CA SER A 247 4.55 12.67 17.49
C SER A 247 5.39 11.50 17.01
N ILE A 248 5.05 10.87 15.87
CA ILE A 248 5.85 9.79 15.30
C ILE A 248 7.22 10.34 14.92
N THR A 249 8.27 9.69 15.42
CA THR A 249 9.65 10.01 15.07
C THR A 249 9.83 9.89 13.56
N LYS A 250 10.29 10.97 12.93
CA LYS A 250 10.56 11.01 11.49
C LYS A 250 11.74 10.10 11.19
N MET A 251 11.54 9.18 10.27
CA MET A 251 12.60 8.30 9.82
C MET A 251 13.15 8.80 8.48
N GLY A 252 14.44 8.60 8.25
CA GLY A 252 15.05 8.79 6.94
C GLY A 252 15.79 7.52 6.53
N PHE A 253 16.10 7.46 5.24
CA PHE A 253 16.68 6.29 4.59
C PHE A 253 18.06 6.60 4.04
N CYS A 254 18.99 5.68 4.25
CA CYS A 254 20.33 5.76 3.69
C CYS A 254 20.40 5.05 2.34
N CYS A 255 20.71 5.79 1.28
CA CYS A 255 20.86 5.23 -0.07
C CYS A 255 22.12 4.37 -0.25
N ASN A 256 23.03 4.32 0.73
CA ASN A 256 24.19 3.41 0.68
C ASN A 256 23.72 1.96 0.91
N GLU A 257 23.85 1.12 -0.12
CA GLU A 257 23.49 -0.30 -0.08
C GLU A 257 24.26 -1.11 0.98
N ASN A 258 25.48 -0.67 1.32
CA ASN A 258 26.31 -1.32 2.33
C ASN A 258 26.13 -0.73 3.74
N CYS A 259 25.10 0.09 3.97
CA CYS A 259 24.86 0.68 5.28
C CYS A 259 24.45 -0.39 6.30
N SER A 260 25.13 -0.42 7.45
CA SER A 260 24.89 -1.40 8.53
C SER A 260 23.63 -1.14 9.36
N LEU A 261 22.93 -0.02 9.12
CA LEU A 261 21.69 0.29 9.82
C LEU A 261 20.58 -0.72 9.46
N PRO A 262 19.78 -1.18 10.43
CA PRO A 262 18.63 -2.05 10.15
C PRO A 262 17.70 -1.41 9.11
N SER A 263 17.44 -2.14 8.03
CA SER A 263 16.63 -1.65 6.88
C SER A 263 17.12 -0.35 6.26
N ARG A 264 18.36 0.07 6.54
CA ARG A 264 18.95 1.36 6.16
C ARG A 264 18.15 2.58 6.67
N MET A 265 17.38 2.41 7.74
CA MET A 265 16.55 3.46 8.34
C MET A 265 17.20 4.02 9.60
N VAL A 266 17.08 5.33 9.81
CA VAL A 266 17.58 6.02 11.02
C VAL A 266 16.71 7.24 11.31
N GLU A 267 16.64 7.66 12.57
CA GLU A 267 15.93 8.87 12.95
C GLU A 267 16.48 10.08 12.18
N ARG A 268 15.61 10.80 11.48
CA ARG A 268 15.98 11.90 10.59
C ARG A 268 16.70 13.04 11.31
N SER A 269 16.46 13.25 12.60
CA SER A 269 17.14 14.26 13.42
C SER A 269 18.63 13.93 13.65
N THR A 270 19.01 12.65 13.56
CA THR A 270 20.37 12.17 13.76
C THR A 270 21.11 11.91 12.45
N MET A 271 20.40 11.95 11.31
CA MET A 271 21.02 11.85 10.00
C MET A 271 21.91 13.06 9.72
N LEU A 272 23.20 12.80 9.56
CA LEU A 272 24.11 13.73 8.91
C LEU A 272 23.80 13.67 7.41
N TYR A 273 23.18 14.74 6.88
CA TYR A 273 23.03 14.88 5.45
C TYR A 273 24.43 15.03 4.85
N CYS A 274 24.88 14.08 4.04
CA CYS A 274 25.95 14.33 3.09
C CYS A 274 25.37 15.30 2.05
N THR A 275 25.31 16.59 2.35
CA THR A 275 24.82 17.60 1.40
C THR A 275 25.70 17.67 0.15
N ARG A 276 26.89 17.05 0.18
CA ARG A 276 27.77 16.77 -0.97
C ARG A 276 28.56 15.49 -0.68
N CYS A 277 28.58 14.55 -1.63
CA CYS A 277 29.69 13.59 -1.72
C CYS A 277 30.94 14.30 -2.21
#